data_AF-A0A939XIX0-F1
#
_entry.id   AF-A0A939XIX0-F1
#
_cell.length_a   1.000
_cell.length_b   1.000
_cell.length_c   1.000
_cell.angle_alpha   90.00
_cell.angle_beta   90.00
_cell.angle_gamma   90.00
#
_symmetry.space_group_name_H-M   'P 1'
#
loop_
_entity.id
_entity.type
_entity.pdbx_description
1 polymer ?
#
loop_
_entity_poly.entity_id
_entity_poly.type
_entity_poly.pdbx_seq_one_letter_code
_entity_poly.pdbx_strand_id
1 'polypeptide(L)'
;MKKHIILALMVSAAINAAAQDINCAKEYSMYKEFVNVEAYSDARESYWKVFKSCPQFSKNIYIDGVKIYHDLMKKVGEDDDALANAYVDTLGMIYMQRIKNYGEE
;
A
#
# COMPACT_ATOMS: atom_id res chain seq x y z
N MET A 1 18.52 33.81 -38.26
CA MET A 1 17.89 34.15 -36.96
C MET A 1 16.46 33.62 -37.03
N LYS A 2 15.91 32.72 -36.22
CA LYS A 2 16.28 32.02 -34.98
C LYS A 2 15.92 30.53 -35.14
N LYS A 3 16.79 29.66 -34.62
CA LYS A 3 16.55 28.22 -34.44
C LYS A 3 15.69 28.03 -33.19
N HIS A 4 14.55 27.35 -33.24
CA HIS A 4 13.88 26.67 -32.09
C HIS A 4 12.84 25.70 -32.71
N ILE A 5 13.18 24.44 -33.03
CA ILE A 5 13.19 23.27 -32.14
C ILE A 5 12.05 23.32 -31.11
N ILE A 6 10.93 22.65 -31.41
CA ILE A 6 10.07 22.06 -30.39
C ILE A 6 9.94 20.58 -30.73
N LEU A 7 10.88 19.81 -30.18
CA LEU A 7 10.80 18.36 -30.04
C LEU A 7 9.78 18.09 -28.93
N ALA A 8 8.55 17.74 -29.30
CA ALA A 8 7.56 17.28 -28.33
C ALA A 8 8.00 15.92 -27.80
N LEU A 9 8.70 15.95 -26.66
CA LEU A 9 9.04 14.78 -25.87
C LEU A 9 7.74 14.07 -25.47
N MET A 10 7.44 12.95 -26.13
CA MET A 10 6.57 11.93 -25.58
C MET A 10 7.29 11.32 -24.38
N VAL A 11 7.18 11.95 -23.21
CA VAL A 11 7.49 11.28 -21.94
C VAL A 11 6.37 10.28 -21.72
N SER A 12 6.48 9.11 -22.35
CA SER A 12 5.84 7.92 -21.79
C SER A 12 6.45 7.76 -20.40
N ALA A 13 5.68 8.15 -19.38
CA ALA A 13 5.99 7.80 -18.01
C ALA A 13 5.86 6.27 -17.90
N ALA A 14 6.91 5.55 -18.31
CA ALA A 14 7.19 4.25 -17.77
C ALA A 14 7.43 4.51 -16.28
N ILE A 15 6.39 4.30 -15.49
CA ILE A 15 6.51 4.25 -14.04
C ILE A 15 7.41 3.03 -13.80
N ASN A 16 8.70 3.28 -13.65
CA ASN A 16 9.62 2.28 -13.16
C ASN A 16 9.16 1.97 -11.73
N ALA A 17 8.27 0.97 -11.58
CA ALA A 17 8.19 0.21 -10.36
C ALA A 17 9.53 -0.52 -10.23
N ALA A 18 10.54 0.19 -9.75
CA ALA A 18 11.76 -0.44 -9.28
C ALA A 18 11.28 -1.42 -8.21
N ALA A 19 11.26 -2.71 -8.54
CA ALA A 19 11.03 -3.76 -7.58
C ALA A 19 12.10 -3.55 -6.51
N GLN A 20 11.69 -2.99 -5.37
CA GLN A 20 12.56 -3.01 -4.20
C GLN A 20 12.78 -4.49 -3.93
N ASP A 21 14.05 -4.91 -3.93
CA ASP A 21 14.44 -6.25 -3.51
C ASP A 21 14.10 -6.38 -2.03
N ILE A 22 12.85 -6.74 -1.75
CA ILE A 22 12.38 -7.00 -0.40
C ILE A 22 12.36 -8.50 -0.17
N ASN A 23 12.77 -8.91 1.02
CA ASN A 23 12.54 -10.27 1.46
C ASN A 23 11.08 -10.38 1.96
N CYS A 24 10.18 -10.82 1.08
CA CYS A 24 8.73 -10.92 1.38
C CYS A 24 8.47 -11.72 2.67
N ALA A 25 9.19 -12.83 2.87
CA ALA A 25 8.99 -13.70 4.04
C ALA A 25 9.39 -12.99 5.34
N LYS A 26 10.51 -12.26 5.33
CA LYS A 26 10.96 -11.48 6.48
C LYS A 26 9.96 -10.38 6.83
N GLU A 27 9.59 -9.54 5.87
CA GLU A 27 8.67 -8.41 6.11
C GLU A 27 7.27 -8.91 6.47
N TYR A 28 6.83 -10.04 5.90
CA TYR A 28 5.56 -10.68 6.27
C TYR A 28 5.58 -11.17 7.71
N SER A 29 6.61 -11.90 8.13
CA SER A 29 6.75 -12.34 9.53
C SER A 29 6.74 -11.15 10.48
N MET A 30 7.49 -10.10 10.14
CA MET A 30 7.62 -8.90 10.96
C MET A 30 6.27 -8.22 11.19
N TYR A 31 5.50 -7.91 10.13
CA TYR A 31 4.20 -7.26 10.35
C TYR A 31 3.20 -8.19 11.04
N LYS A 32 3.27 -9.51 10.78
CA LYS A 32 2.38 -10.48 11.42
C LYS A 32 2.60 -10.55 12.93
N GLU A 33 3.84 -10.48 13.40
CA GLU A 33 4.15 -10.40 14.84
C GLU A 33 3.42 -9.22 15.49
N PHE A 34 3.52 -8.02 14.90
CA PHE A 34 2.81 -6.83 15.39
C PHE A 34 1.28 -6.96 15.30
N VAL A 35 0.75 -7.48 14.19
CA VAL A 35 -0.71 -7.69 14.03
C VAL A 35 -1.26 -8.67 15.06
N ASN A 36 -0.51 -9.72 15.41
CA ASN A 36 -0.94 -10.74 16.37
C ASN A 36 -1.05 -10.19 17.80
N VAL A 37 -0.29 -9.15 18.13
CA VAL A 37 -0.38 -8.44 19.42
C VAL A 37 -1.12 -7.10 19.30
N GLU A 38 -1.83 -6.88 18.20
CA GLU A 38 -2.64 -5.69 17.92
C GLU A 38 -1.85 -4.37 17.90
N ALA A 39 -0.54 -4.43 17.73
CA ALA A 39 0.36 -3.29 17.56
C ALA A 39 0.30 -2.75 16.12
N TYR A 40 -0.88 -2.32 15.66
CA TYR A 40 -1.12 -1.99 14.25
C TYR A 40 -0.31 -0.79 13.73
N SER A 41 -0.01 0.19 14.59
CA SER A 41 0.87 1.31 14.23
C SER A 41 2.27 0.83 13.85
N ASP A 42 2.82 -0.14 14.58
CA ASP A 42 4.15 -0.70 14.35
C ASP A 42 4.17 -1.67 13.16
N ALA A 43 3.05 -2.33 12.88
CA ALA A 43 2.88 -3.20 11.71
C ALA A 43 2.96 -2.43 10.38
N ARG A 44 2.62 -1.13 10.37
CA ARG A 44 2.29 -0.37 9.14
C ARG A 44 3.41 -0.37 8.10
N GLU A 45 4.67 -0.22 8.52
CA GLU A 45 5.79 -0.11 7.59
C GLU A 45 6.06 -1.42 6.86
N SER A 46 6.28 -2.51 7.61
CA SER A 46 6.52 -3.84 7.03
C SER A 46 5.31 -4.34 6.25
N TYR A 47 4.10 -4.07 6.73
CA TYR A 47 2.86 -4.34 5.99
C TYR A 47 2.89 -3.70 4.59
N TRP A 48 3.22 -2.42 4.49
CA TRP A 48 3.22 -1.70 3.21
C TRP A 48 4.24 -2.24 2.22
N LYS A 49 5.42 -2.66 2.71
CA LYS A 49 6.45 -3.29 1.87
C LYS A 49 5.88 -4.55 1.22
N VAL A 50 5.29 -5.44 2.02
CA VAL A 50 4.70 -6.69 1.51
C VAL A 50 3.52 -6.42 0.58
N PHE A 51 2.60 -5.52 0.94
CA PHE A 51 1.44 -5.19 0.13
C PHE A 51 1.83 -4.68 -1.27
N LYS A 52 2.86 -3.83 -1.38
CA LYS A 52 3.30 -3.27 -2.67
C LYS A 52 4.10 -4.25 -3.50
N SER A 53 5.03 -4.97 -2.89
CA SER A 53 6.03 -5.74 -3.63
C SER A 53 5.68 -7.23 -3.75
N CYS A 54 4.87 -7.78 -2.84
CA CYS A 54 4.57 -9.21 -2.79
C CYS A 54 3.06 -9.49 -2.57
N PRO A 55 2.15 -8.91 -3.39
CA PRO A 55 0.71 -8.97 -3.14
C PRO A 55 0.13 -10.39 -3.15
N GLN A 56 0.78 -11.33 -3.84
CA GLN A 56 0.35 -12.73 -3.91
C GLN A 56 1.00 -13.64 -2.85
N PHE A 57 1.87 -13.10 -1.97
CA PHE A 57 2.58 -13.91 -0.97
C PHE A 57 1.62 -14.57 0.01
N SER A 58 0.53 -13.88 0.39
CA SER A 58 -0.51 -14.42 1.25
C SER A 58 -1.77 -13.57 1.17
N LYS A 59 -2.94 -14.19 1.05
CA LYS A 59 -4.22 -13.46 1.09
C LYS A 59 -4.43 -12.70 2.40
N ASN A 60 -3.81 -13.15 3.49
CA ASN A 60 -3.90 -12.48 4.79
C ASN A 60 -3.36 -11.05 4.76
N ILE A 61 -2.53 -10.68 3.78
CA ILE A 61 -2.11 -9.29 3.56
C ILE A 61 -3.36 -8.39 3.48
N TYR A 62 -4.39 -8.76 2.74
CA TYR A 62 -5.58 -7.91 2.60
C TYR A 62 -6.43 -7.90 3.86
N ILE A 63 -6.59 -9.05 4.51
CA ILE A 63 -7.37 -9.18 5.75
C ILE A 63 -6.73 -8.36 6.87
N ASP A 64 -5.41 -8.47 7.03
CA ASP A 64 -4.66 -7.73 8.05
C ASP A 64 -4.56 -6.25 7.70
N GLY A 65 -4.49 -5.90 6.41
CA GLY A 65 -4.55 -4.52 5.94
C GLY A 65 -5.82 -3.80 6.39
N VAL A 66 -6.98 -4.45 6.27
CA VAL A 66 -8.25 -3.88 6.76
C VAL A 66 -8.20 -3.65 8.27
N LYS A 67 -7.66 -4.60 9.06
CA LYS A 67 -7.52 -4.44 10.52
C LYS A 67 -6.62 -3.25 10.87
N ILE A 68 -5.45 -3.16 10.24
CA ILE A 68 -4.48 -2.08 10.45
C ILE A 68 -5.13 -0.72 10.17
N TYR A 69 -5.73 -0.57 8.99
CA TYR A 69 -6.27 0.73 8.58
C TYR A 69 -7.56 1.12 9.31
N HIS A 70 -8.38 0.14 9.70
CA HIS A 70 -9.54 0.41 10.55
C HIS A 70 -9.13 0.88 11.95
N ASP A 71 -8.08 0.29 12.54
CA ASP A 71 -7.54 0.76 13.82
C ASP A 71 -6.88 2.15 13.71
N LEU A 72 -6.08 2.38 12.66
CA LEU A 72 -5.49 3.70 12.40
C LEU A 72 -6.57 4.78 12.21
N MET A 73 -7.66 4.46 11.52
CA MET A 73 -8.79 5.38 11.31
C MET A 73 -9.49 5.77 12.62
N LYS A 74 -9.61 4.86 13.59
CA LYS A 74 -10.16 5.18 14.92
C LYS A 74 -9.28 6.15 15.73
N LYS A 75 -8.01 6.28 15.37
CA LYS A 75 -7.03 7.15 16.02
C LYS A 75 -6.88 8.51 15.32
N VAL A 76 -7.58 8.73 14.21
CA VAL A 76 -7.60 10.03 13.52
C VAL A 76 -8.38 11.02 14.38
N GLY A 77 -7.84 12.24 14.51
CA GLY A 77 -8.52 13.32 15.22
C GLY A 77 -9.75 13.80 14.45
N GLU A 78 -10.77 14.30 15.16
CA GLU A 78 -12.04 14.74 14.56
C GLU A 78 -11.87 15.82 13.49
N ASP A 79 -10.80 16.62 13.56
CA ASP A 79 -10.52 17.71 12.62
C ASP A 79 -9.58 17.32 11.45
N ASP A 80 -9.16 16.05 11.34
CA ASP A 80 -8.22 15.58 10.30
C ASP A 80 -8.93 14.76 9.21
N ASP A 81 -9.90 15.40 8.56
CA ASP A 81 -10.65 14.83 7.44
C ASP A 81 -9.74 14.35 6.31
N ALA A 82 -8.61 15.03 6.09
CA ALA A 82 -7.67 14.65 5.03
C ALA A 82 -7.05 13.28 5.31
N LEU A 83 -6.60 13.03 6.54
CA LEU A 83 -6.04 11.74 6.93
C LEU A 83 -7.12 10.65 6.97
N ALA A 84 -8.31 10.96 7.47
CA ALA A 84 -9.44 10.02 7.48
C ALA A 84 -9.77 9.55 6.06
N ASN A 85 -9.91 10.47 5.11
CA ASN A 85 -10.19 10.15 3.71
C ASN A 85 -9.06 9.33 3.07
N ALA A 86 -7.79 9.65 3.37
CA ALA A 86 -6.66 8.86 2.86
C ALA A 86 -6.68 7.40 3.36
N TYR A 87 -7.17 7.15 4.57
CA TYR A 87 -7.35 5.79 5.08
C TYR A 87 -8.54 5.06 4.46
N VAL A 88 -9.64 5.77 4.17
CA VAL A 88 -10.77 5.22 3.39
C VAL A 88 -10.30 4.82 1.98
N ASP A 89 -9.57 5.70 1.29
CA ASP A 89 -9.00 5.40 -0.02
C ASP A 89 -8.06 4.19 0.03
N THR A 90 -7.26 4.08 1.10
CA THR A 90 -6.38 2.92 1.30
C THR A 90 -7.17 1.63 1.48
N LEU A 91 -8.27 1.63 2.24
CA LEU A 91 -9.15 0.47 2.37
C LEU A 91 -9.75 0.08 1.01
N GLY A 92 -10.15 1.05 0.19
CA GLY A 92 -10.58 0.82 -1.19
C GLY A 92 -9.48 0.18 -2.06
N MET A 93 -8.25 0.67 -1.94
CA MET A 93 -7.09 0.09 -2.63
C MET A 93 -6.82 -1.36 -2.20
N ILE A 94 -6.93 -1.66 -0.91
CA ILE A 94 -6.75 -3.02 -0.37
C ILE A 94 -7.78 -3.97 -0.98
N TYR A 95 -9.05 -3.54 -1.01
CA TYR A 95 -10.14 -4.30 -1.62
C TYR A 95 -9.88 -4.59 -3.11
N MET A 96 -9.54 -3.57 -3.89
CA MET A 96 -9.24 -3.69 -5.32
C MET A 96 -8.04 -4.60 -5.60
N GLN A 97 -7.00 -4.53 -4.77
CA GLN A 97 -5.83 -5.41 -4.93
C GLN A 97 -6.17 -6.87 -4.59
N ARG A 98 -7.04 -7.15 -3.62
CA ARG A 98 -7.50 -8.51 -3.34
C ARG A 98 -8.19 -9.10 -4.56
N ILE A 99 -9.12 -8.36 -5.16
CA ILE A 99 -9.82 -8.76 -6.39
C ILE A 99 -8.82 -9.00 -7.51
N LYS A 100 -7.89 -8.07 -7.73
CA LYS A 100 -6.87 -8.19 -8.79
C LYS A 100 -6.00 -9.44 -8.65
N ASN A 101 -5.60 -9.79 -7.43
CA ASN A 101 -4.61 -10.85 -7.20
C ASN A 101 -5.23 -12.23 -6.94
N TYR A 102 -6.49 -12.29 -6.47
CA TYR A 102 -7.17 -13.53 -6.08
C TYR A 102 -8.56 -13.73 -6.71
N GLY A 103 -9.11 -12.74 -7.42
CA GLY A 103 -10.43 -12.83 -8.06
C GLY A 103 -11.60 -12.82 -7.08
N GLU A 104 -11.39 -12.32 -5.86
CA GLU A 104 -12.39 -12.36 -4.80
C GLU A 104 -12.85 -10.97 -4.39
N GLU A 105 -14.14 -10.73 -4.58
CA GLU A 105 -14.91 -9.61 -4.01
C GLU A 105 -15.23 -9.87 -2.53
#